data_AF-A0A401U010-F1
#
_entry.id   AF-A0A401U010-F1
#
_cell.length_a   1.000
_cell.length_b   1.000
_cell.length_c   1.000
_cell.angle_alpha   90.00
_cell.angle_beta   90.00
_cell.angle_gamma   90.00
#
_symmetry.space_group_name_H-M   'P 1'
#
loop_
_entity.id
_entity.type
_entity.pdbx_description
1 polymer ?
#
loop_
_entity_poly.entity_id
_entity_poly.type
_entity_poly.pdbx_seq_one_letter_code
_entity_poly.pdbx_strand_id
1 'polypeptide(L)' 'METGDAIYLLELTPLGSLNLNLKAIQVLSAITQPVLVVAISGPPNTGKSYLMNRLVNRTK' A
#
# COMPACT_ATOMS: atom_id res chain seq x y z
N MET A 1 10.71 -11.66 1.99
CA MET A 1 9.30 -11.25 1.81
C MET A 1 8.83 -11.99 0.58
N GLU A 2 7.83 -12.86 0.72
CA GLU A 2 7.22 -13.46 -0.47
C GLU A 2 6.63 -12.35 -1.33
N THR A 3 6.73 -12.50 -2.65
CA THR A 3 6.26 -11.56 -3.66
C THR A 3 4.73 -11.54 -3.64
N GLY A 4 4.15 -10.88 -2.62
CA GLY A 4 2.80 -11.26 -2.19
C GLY A 4 2.23 -10.51 -0.98
N ASP A 5 3.01 -9.72 -0.25
CA ASP A 5 2.49 -9.03 0.94
C ASP A 5 2.41 -7.51 0.73
N ALA A 6 1.36 -6.89 1.28
CA ALA A 6 1.24 -5.43 1.29
C ALA A 6 2.25 -4.83 2.27
N ILE A 7 2.91 -3.75 1.87
CA ILE A 7 3.83 -2.98 2.71
C ILE A 7 3.18 -1.62 2.99
N TYR A 8 3.07 -1.23 4.25
CA TYR A 8 2.62 0.11 4.61
C TYR A 8 3.65 1.14 4.15
N LEU A 9 3.23 2.13 3.37
CA LEU A 9 4.09 3.26 2.98
C LEU A 9 4.11 4.35 4.05
N LEU A 10 2.94 4.58 4.65
CA LEU A 10 2.70 5.58 5.67
C LEU A 10 2.14 4.90 6.91
N GLU A 11 2.65 5.27 8.07
CA GLU A 11 2.23 4.77 9.36
C GLU A 11 1.75 5.95 10.22
N LEU A 12 0.50 5.88 10.68
CA LEU A 12 -0.02 6.87 11.62
C LEU A 12 0.41 6.46 13.03
N THR A 13 1.17 7.31 13.70
CA THR A 13 1.59 7.07 15.07
C THR A 13 0.42 7.31 16.04
N PRO A 14 0.46 6.74 17.26
CA PRO A 14 -0.52 7.03 18.30
C PRO A 14 -0.63 8.52 18.67
N LEU A 15 0.41 9.30 18.38
CA LEU A 15 0.47 10.74 18.61
C LEU A 15 -0.12 11.55 17.45
N GLY A 16 -0.63 10.89 16.40
CA GLY A 16 -1.25 11.52 15.24
C GLY A 16 -0.24 12.00 14.18
N SER A 17 1.06 11.72 14.34
CA SER A 17 2.04 12.03 13.31
C SER A 17 2.06 10.96 12.22
N LEU A 18 2.38 11.36 10.99
CA LEU A 18 2.49 10.47 9.85
C LEU A 18 3.97 10.19 9.56
N ASN A 19 4.38 8.93 9.69
CA ASN A 19 5.76 8.50 9.43
C ASN A 19 5.85 7.72 8.12
N LEU A 20 6.99 7.85 7.44
CA LEU A 20 7.32 7.05 6.26
C LEU A 20 7.96 5.73 6.67
N ASN A 21 7.47 4.63 6.08
CA ASN A 21 8.13 3.34 6.22
C ASN A 21 9.33 3.27 5.27
N LEU A 22 10.55 3.34 5.83
CA LEU A 22 11.79 3.36 5.04
C LEU A 22 11.96 2.11 4.16
N LYS A 23 11.41 0.96 4.57
CA LYS A 23 11.43 -0.26 3.76
C LYS A 23 10.57 -0.12 2.50
N ALA A 24 9.40 0.51 2.60
CA ALA A 24 8.56 0.80 1.45
C ALA A 24 9.27 1.78 0.48
N ILE A 25 9.94 2.80 1.02
CA ILE A 25 10.73 3.76 0.22
C ILE A 25 11.86 3.06 -0.52
N GLN A 26 12.59 2.14 0.12
CA GLN A 26 13.63 1.35 -0.55
C GLN A 26 13.06 0.54 -1.71
N VAL A 27 11.91 -0.12 -1.54
CA VAL A 27 11.24 -0.86 -2.63
C VAL A 27 10.86 0.08 -3.78
N LEU A 28 10.24 1.22 -3.49
CA LEU A 28 9.84 2.21 -4.51
C LEU A 28 11.07 2.79 -5.24
N SER A 29 12.18 3.01 -4.55
CA SER A 29 13.41 3.56 -5.13
C SER A 29 14.08 2.62 -6.14
N ALA A 30 13.82 1.31 -6.05
CA ALA A 30 14.34 0.32 -6.98
C ALA A 30 13.51 0.22 -8.28
N ILE A 31 12.32 0.84 -8.34
CA ILE A 31 11.47 0.82 -9.52
C ILE A 31 11.92 1.93 -10.48
N THR A 32 12.54 1.53 -11.59
CA THR A 32 13.08 2.46 -12.60
C THR A 32 12.17 2.68 -13.80
N GLN A 33 11.18 1.80 -14.01
CA GLN A 33 10.20 1.96 -15.07
C GLN A 33 9.10 2.97 -14.69
N PRO A 34 8.44 3.63 -15.66
CA PRO A 34 7.21 4.38 -15.41
C PRO A 34 6.15 3.48 -14.78
N VAL A 35 5.40 4.01 -13.80
CA VAL A 35 4.34 3.27 -13.12
C VAL A 35 3.02 4.04 -13.16
N LEU A 36 1.92 3.31 -13.30
CA LEU A 36 0.58 3.84 -13.05
C LEU A 36 0.26 3.65 -11.57
N VAL A 37 -0.01 4.74 -10.86
CA VAL A 37 -0.36 4.72 -9.44
C VAL A 37 -1.88 4.82 -9.29
N VAL A 38 -2.47 3.87 -8.57
CA VAL A 38 -3.90 3.86 -8.23
C VAL A 38 -4.06 4.00 -6.72
N ALA A 39 -4.82 5.00 -6.29
CA ALA A 39 -5.17 5.21 -4.88
C ALA A 39 -6.67 5.01 -4.67
N ILE A 40 -7.05 4.27 -3.63
CA ILE A 40 -8.45 4.02 -3.25
C ILE A 40 -8.70 4.61 -1.87
N SER A 41 -9.62 5.56 -1.76
CA SER A 41 -9.99 6.25 -0.52
C SER A 41 -11.50 6.16 -0.26
N GLY A 42 -11.93 6.42 0.99
CA GLY A 42 -13.33 6.41 1.39
C GLY A 42 -13.55 5.94 2.84
N PRO A 43 -14.80 5.99 3.34
CA PRO A 43 -15.16 5.63 4.72
C PRO A 43 -14.68 4.22 5.11
N PRO A 44 -14.44 3.91 6.39
CA PRO A 44 -14.07 2.56 6.81
C PRO A 44 -15.14 1.54 6.38
N ASN A 45 -14.72 0.28 6.19
CA ASN A 45 -15.61 -0.86 5.90
C ASN A 45 -16.40 -0.79 4.57
N THR A 46 -15.97 0.01 3.60
CA THR A 46 -16.58 0.07 2.24
C THR A 46 -15.96 -0.88 1.20
N GLY A 47 -15.22 -1.91 1.62
CA GLY A 47 -14.63 -2.90 0.70
C GLY A 47 -13.37 -2.43 -0.07
N LYS A 48 -12.70 -1.36 0.36
CA LYS A 48 -11.48 -0.84 -0.29
C LYS A 48 -10.36 -1.88 -0.41
N SER A 49 -10.06 -2.61 0.67
CA SER A 49 -9.05 -3.69 0.66
C SER A 49 -9.48 -4.85 -0.23
N TYR A 50 -10.78 -5.17 -0.27
CA TYR A 50 -11.33 -6.16 -1.18
C TYR A 50 -11.10 -5.77 -2.65
N LEU A 51 -11.42 -4.52 -3.02
CA LEU A 51 -11.17 -4.03 -4.38
C LEU A 51 -9.67 -4.05 -4.73
N MET A 52 -8.79 -3.63 -3.80
CA MET A 52 -7.33 -3.73 -3.98
C MET A 52 -6.88 -5.16 -4.24
N ASN A 53 -7.35 -6.14 -3.45
CA ASN A 53 -7.02 -7.55 -3.63
C ASN A 53 -7.46 -8.06 -5.00
N ARG A 54 -8.67 -7.68 -5.45
CA ARG A 54 -9.19 -8.06 -6.77
C ARG A 54 -8.34 -7.47 -7.91
N LEU A 55 -7.86 -6.23 -7.78
CA LEU A 55 -6.99 -5.60 -8.79
C LEU A 55 -5.64 -6.32 -8.95
N VAL A 56 -5.09 -6.88 -7.88
CA VAL A 56 -3.86 -7.69 -7.93
C VAL A 56 -4.13 -9.18 -8.11
N ASN A 57 -5.35 -9.55 -8.51
CA ASN A 57 -5.82 -10.93 -8.70
C ASN A 57 -5.57 -11.85 -7.48
N ARG A 58 -5.71 -11.31 -6.26
CA ARG A 58 -5.71 -12.08 -5.02
C ARG A 58 -7.14 -12.46 -4.65
N THR A 59 -7.34 -13.75 -4.37
CA THR A 59 -8.64 -14.35 -4.03
C THR A 59 -8.76 -14.74 -2.55
N LYS A 60 -7.72 -14.48 -1.73
CA LYS A 60 -7.78 -14.61 -0.27
C LYS A 60 -8.57 -13.49 0.37
#